data_AF-A0A8J7G4T2-F1
#
_entry.id   AF-A0A8J7G4T2-F1
#
_cell.length_a   1.000
_cell.length_b   1.000
_cell.length_c   1.000
_cell.angle_alpha   90.00
_cell.angle_beta   90.00
_cell.angle_gamma   90.00
#
_symmetry.space_group_name_H-M   'P 1'
#
loop_
_entity.id
_entity.type
_entity.pdbx_description
1 polymer ?
#
loop_
_entity_poly.entity_id
_entity_poly.type
_entity_poly.pdbx_seq_one_letter_code
_entity_poly.pdbx_strand_id
1 'polypeptide(L)'
;MSVRQRRYSKEELARRGKELYESQIRQQVEPNNFGKIVAIDIETGAFEVDDDTLVASDRLLERYPDAQTWFIRIGHRGVHRFGWRGAVDKA
;
A
#
# COMPACT_ATOMS: atom_id res chain seq x y z
N MET A 1 -10.37 -16.51 -9.15
CA MET A 1 -9.96 -15.55 -8.10
C MET A 1 -11.09 -15.46 -7.10
N SER A 2 -10.83 -15.68 -5.81
CA SER A 2 -11.83 -15.41 -4.76
C SER A 2 -12.05 -13.89 -4.70
N VAL A 3 -13.31 -13.46 -4.70
CA VAL A 3 -13.62 -12.04 -4.48
C VAL A 3 -13.27 -11.73 -3.02
N ARG A 4 -12.17 -11.03 -2.78
CA ARG A 4 -11.78 -10.63 -1.43
C ARG A 4 -12.83 -9.68 -0.85
N GLN A 5 -13.58 -10.18 0.13
CA GLN A 5 -14.50 -9.36 0.89
C GLN A 5 -13.71 -8.49 1.87
N ARG A 6 -13.97 -7.18 1.84
CA ARG A 6 -13.42 -6.24 2.82
C ARG A 6 -14.04 -6.55 4.19
N ARG A 7 -13.19 -6.81 5.19
CA ARG A 7 -13.62 -7.14 6.56
C ARG A 7 -13.84 -5.91 7.44
N TYR A 8 -13.23 -4.78 7.06
CA TYR A 8 -13.28 -3.52 7.80
C TYR A 8 -14.02 -2.43 7.02
N SER A 9 -14.56 -1.44 7.72
CA SER A 9 -15.04 -0.22 7.05
C SER A 9 -13.87 0.53 6.41
N LYS A 10 -14.15 1.45 5.50
CA LYS A 10 -13.11 2.26 4.86
C LYS A 10 -12.35 3.11 5.90
N GLU A 11 -13.08 3.61 6.88
CA GLU A 11 -12.58 4.47 7.96
C GLU A 11 -11.66 3.68 8.88
N GLU A 12 -12.07 2.48 9.30
CA GLU A 12 -11.25 1.63 10.17
C GLU A 12 -10.00 1.13 9.44
N LEU A 13 -10.13 0.79 8.15
CA LEU A 13 -9.00 0.39 7.32
C LEU A 13 -7.98 1.53 7.17
N ALA A 14 -8.46 2.77 6.94
CA ALA A 14 -7.59 3.95 6.87
C ALA A 14 -6.94 4.28 8.21
N ARG A 15 -7.68 4.17 9.32
CA ARG A 15 -7.18 4.42 10.68
C ARG A 15 -6.04 3.46 11.02
N ARG A 16 -6.26 2.15 10.86
CA ARG A 16 -5.26 1.11 11.16
C ARG A 16 -4.04 1.20 10.26
N GLY A 17 -4.25 1.34 8.95
CA GLY A 17 -3.16 1.47 8.00
C GLY A 17 -2.27 2.67 8.30
N LYS A 18 -2.88 3.82 8.63
CA LYS A 18 -2.14 5.03 9.03
C LYS A 18 -1.37 4.82 10.32
N GLU A 19 -1.99 4.21 11.33
CA GLU A 19 -1.35 3.91 12.62
C GLU A 19 -0.12 3.00 12.43
N LEU A 20 -0.22 1.94 11.63
CA LEU A 20 0.90 1.07 11.26
C LEU A 20 2.00 1.82 10.51
N TYR A 21 1.63 2.66 9.55
CA TYR A 21 2.59 3.48 8.81
C TYR A 21 3.37 4.39 9.76
N GLU A 22 2.68 5.20 10.55
CA GLU A 22 3.29 6.21 11.41
C GLU A 22 4.13 5.58 12.54
N SER A 23 3.67 4.48 13.15
CA SER A 23 4.33 3.88 14.31
C SER A 23 5.49 2.96 13.97
N GLN A 24 5.42 2.21 12.86
CA GLN A 24 6.36 1.11 12.59
C GLN A 24 7.07 1.21 11.25
N ILE A 25 6.35 1.57 10.18
CA ILE A 25 6.87 1.42 8.81
C ILE A 25 7.63 2.68 8.36
N ARG A 26 7.16 3.86 8.76
CA ARG A 26 7.68 5.16 8.29
C ARG A 26 9.20 5.29 8.40
N GLN A 27 9.76 4.95 9.57
CA GLN A 27 11.19 5.06 9.82
C GLN A 27 12.04 4.10 8.96
N GLN A 28 11.45 2.97 8.53
CA GLN A 28 12.12 1.98 7.70
C GLN A 28 12.14 2.38 6.22
N VAL A 29 11.09 3.05 5.75
CA VAL A 29 10.87 3.26 4.31
C VAL A 29 11.20 4.68 3.85
N GLU A 30 10.99 5.71 4.67
CA GLU A 30 11.19 7.11 4.25
C GLU A 30 12.62 7.45 3.77
N PRO A 31 13.71 6.95 4.37
CA PRO A 31 15.07 7.36 3.99
C PRO A 31 15.43 7.15 2.51
N ASN A 32 14.88 6.10 1.88
CA ASN A 32 15.28 5.70 0.51
C ASN A 32 14.11 5.57 -0.47
N ASN A 33 12.87 5.75 -0.02
CA ASN A 33 11.68 5.47 -0.83
C ASN A 33 10.71 6.66 -0.89
N PHE A 34 11.21 7.88 -0.70
CA PHE A 34 10.37 9.08 -0.80
C PHE A 34 9.61 9.12 -2.14
N GLY A 35 8.30 9.34 -2.08
CA GLY A 35 7.44 9.41 -3.27
C GLY A 35 6.92 8.06 -3.79
N LYS A 36 7.46 6.93 -3.32
CA LYS A 36 6.99 5.58 -3.66
C LYS A 36 5.68 5.23 -2.95
N ILE A 37 5.05 4.13 -3.36
CA ILE A 37 3.88 3.54 -2.74
C ILE A 37 4.32 2.47 -1.74
N VAL A 38 3.67 2.46 -0.58
CA VAL A 38 3.70 1.30 0.32
C VAL A 38 2.30 0.68 0.38
N ALA A 39 2.24 -0.63 0.15
CA ALA A 39 1.07 -1.47 0.37
C ALA A 39 1.23 -2.14 1.73
N ILE A 40 0.23 -2.04 2.60
CA ILE A 40 0.27 -2.50 3.99
C ILE A 40 -0.91 -3.43 4.22
N ASP A 41 -0.68 -4.64 4.69
CA ASP A 41 -1.72 -5.48 5.27
C ASP A 41 -2.05 -4.98 6.68
N ILE A 42 -3.27 -4.45 6.87
CA ILE A 42 -3.66 -3.85 8.15
C ILE A 42 -3.85 -4.85 9.30
N GLU A 43 -3.93 -6.15 8.99
CA GLU A 43 -4.10 -7.19 10.00
C GLU A 43 -2.75 -7.66 10.57
N THR A 44 -1.71 -7.70 9.74
CA THR A 44 -0.40 -8.25 10.10
C THR A 44 0.70 -7.21 10.22
N GLY A 45 0.53 -6.03 9.61
CA GLY A 45 1.59 -5.04 9.46
C GLY A 45 2.61 -5.37 8.37
N ALA A 46 2.45 -6.48 7.66
CA ALA A 46 3.29 -6.79 6.51
C ALA A 46 3.14 -5.72 5.43
N PHE A 47 4.25 -5.38 4.79
CA PHE A 47 4.24 -4.32 3.79
C PHE A 47 5.20 -4.59 2.62
N GLU A 48 4.88 -4.00 1.48
CA GLU A 48 5.72 -3.98 0.28
C GLU A 48 5.79 -2.55 -0.26
N VAL A 49 6.93 -2.20 -0.85
CA VAL A 49 7.20 -0.86 -1.40
C VAL A 49 7.50 -0.97 -2.89
N ASP A 50 6.84 -0.14 -3.70
CA ASP A 50 7.14 -0.04 -5.13
C ASP A 50 6.75 1.34 -5.67
N ASP A 51 7.24 1.68 -6.86
CA ASP A 51 6.84 2.90 -7.58
C ASP A 51 5.43 2.75 -8.17
N ASP A 52 4.98 1.50 -8.41
CA ASP A 52 3.66 1.17 -8.93
C ASP A 52 2.77 0.51 -7.86
N THR A 53 1.54 1.03 -7.72
CA THR A 53 0.57 0.55 -6.72
C THR A 53 0.16 -0.91 -6.94
N LEU A 54 -0.02 -1.34 -8.19
CA LEU A 54 -0.40 -2.72 -8.51
C LEU A 54 0.75 -3.66 -8.20
N VAL A 55 1.99 -3.30 -8.55
CA VAL A 55 3.17 -4.12 -8.25
C VAL A 55 3.37 -4.28 -6.75
N ALA A 56 3.26 -3.19 -5.97
CA ALA A 56 3.33 -3.26 -4.51
C ALA A 56 2.22 -4.16 -3.93
N SER A 57 1.00 -4.05 -4.48
CA SER A 57 -0.12 -4.90 -4.09
C SER A 57 0.17 -6.37 -4.40
N ASP A 58 0.52 -6.69 -5.64
CA ASP A 58 0.72 -8.07 -6.11
C ASP A 58 1.77 -8.79 -5.28
N ARG A 59 2.94 -8.16 -5.03
CA ARG A 59 3.98 -8.73 -4.16
C ARG A 59 3.48 -8.99 -2.74
N LEU A 60 2.68 -8.07 -2.19
CA LEU A 60 2.10 -8.27 -0.86
C LEU A 60 1.13 -9.45 -0.88
N LEU A 61 0.33 -9.60 -1.94
CA LEU A 61 -0.68 -10.66 -2.06
C LEU A 61 -0.07 -12.03 -2.36
N GLU A 62 1.08 -12.08 -3.04
CA GLU A 62 1.86 -13.31 -3.23
C GLU A 62 2.30 -13.90 -1.89
N ARG A 63 2.70 -13.05 -0.94
CA ARG A 63 3.15 -13.45 0.40
C ARG A 63 2.01 -13.58 1.40
N TYR A 64 0.98 -12.73 1.26
CA TYR A 64 -0.19 -12.65 2.15
C TYR A 64 -1.48 -12.72 1.32
N PRO A 65 -1.92 -13.94 0.93
CA PRO A 65 -3.08 -14.15 0.06
C PRO A 65 -4.44 -13.72 0.64
N ASP A 66 -4.50 -13.33 1.91
CA ASP A 66 -5.71 -12.87 2.60
C ASP A 66 -5.62 -11.43 3.13
N ALA A 67 -4.57 -10.69 2.75
CA ALA A 67 -4.31 -9.33 3.24
C ALA A 67 -5.48 -8.36 3.03
N GLN A 68 -5.71 -7.52 4.04
CA GLN A 68 -6.61 -6.36 3.97
C GLN A 68 -5.78 -5.12 3.62
N THR A 69 -5.45 -4.95 2.33
CA THR A 69 -4.46 -3.97 1.90
C THR A 69 -4.94 -2.52 2.03
N TRP A 70 -4.11 -1.67 2.63
CA TRP A 70 -4.19 -0.21 2.60
C TRP A 70 -2.92 0.35 1.96
N PHE A 71 -3.02 1.49 1.27
CA PHE A 71 -1.90 2.10 0.55
C PHE A 71 -1.62 3.51 1.07
N ILE A 72 -0.35 3.90 1.06
CA ILE A 72 0.07 5.31 1.26
C ILE A 72 1.29 5.66 0.41
N ARG A 73 1.40 6.93 0.02
CA ARG A 73 2.60 7.46 -0.65
C ARG A 73 3.57 7.98 0.39
N ILE A 74 4.78 7.45 0.37
CA ILE A 74 5.83 7.74 1.35
C ILE A 74 6.22 9.21 1.28
N GLY A 75 6.30 9.87 2.45
CA GLY A 75 6.65 11.28 2.57
C GLY A 75 5.52 12.28 2.26
N HIS A 76 4.32 11.82 1.92
CA HIS A 76 3.14 12.66 1.68
C HIS A 76 2.02 12.37 2.67
N ARG A 77 1.33 13.41 3.16
CA ARG A 77 0.20 13.30 4.11
C ARG A 77 -1.04 12.59 3.53
N GLY A 78 -1.08 12.26 2.23
CA GLY A 78 -2.19 11.56 1.58
C GLY A 78 -1.80 10.95 0.23
N VAL A 79 -2.56 9.96 -0.23
CA VAL A 79 -2.25 9.15 -1.44
C VAL A 79 -2.82 9.74 -2.74
N HIS A 80 -3.54 10.85 -2.69
CA HIS A 80 -4.27 11.33 -3.87
C HIS A 80 -3.44 12.25 -4.77
N ARG A 81 -2.93 11.68 -5.86
CA ARG A 81 -3.06 12.28 -7.20
C ARG A 81 -3.77 11.27 -8.09
N PHE A 82 -4.98 11.60 -8.54
CA PHE A 82 -5.57 10.98 -9.72
C PHE A 82 -4.62 11.27 -10.90
N GLY A 83 -4.06 10.21 -11.48
CA GLY A 83 -3.16 10.31 -12.61
C GLY A 83 -3.00 8.93 -13.22
N TRP A 84 -3.96 8.57 -14.07
CA TRP A 84 -3.74 7.54 -15.09
C TRP A 84 -2.48 7.91 -15.87
N ARG A 85 -1.40 7.15 -15.73
CA ARG A 85 -0.41 7.04 -16.80
C ARG A 85 -0.60 5.64 -17.38
N GLY A 86 -1.26 5.62 -18.54
CA GLY A 86 -1.36 4.42 -19.35
C GLY A 86 0.04 3.84 -19.57
N ALA A 87 0.07 2.52 -19.69
CA ALA A 87 1.23 1.78 -20.14
C ALA A 87 1.87 2.51 -21.33
N VAL A 88 3.16 2.85 -21.19
CA VAL A 88 4.00 3.04 -22.37
C VAL A 88 4.56 1.67 -22.69
N ASP A 89 4.07 1.12 -23.79
CA ASP A 89 4.59 -0.08 -24.42
C ASP A 89 6.11 0.03 -24.57
N LYS A 90 6.82 -1.01 -24.14
CA LYS A 90 8.20 -1.23 -24.57
C LYS A 90 8.16 -1.80 -25.99
N ALA A 91 8.55 -0.99 -26.96
CA ALA A 91 9.03 -1.46 -28.26
C ALA A 91 10.50 -1.89 -28.14
#